data_AF-A0A7S2V3M6-F1
#
_entry.id   AF-A0A7S2V3M6-F1
#
_cell.length_a   1.000
_cell.length_b   1.000
_cell.length_c   1.000
_cell.angle_alpha   90.00
_cell.angle_beta   90.00
_cell.angle_gamma   90.00
#
_symmetry.space_group_name_H-M   'P 1'
#
loop_
_entity.id
_entity.type
_entity.pdbx_description
1 polymer ?
#
loop_
_entity_poly.entity_id
_entity_poly.type
_entity_poly.pdbx_seq_one_letter_code
_entity_poly.pdbx_strand_id
1 'polypeptide(L)'
;WTLGGGDSDFDVTDIYGNFFPAHMGDSTNWRGSWCHQHMFKLLSPKYYSLFDNHLGPEHFFLNDGNSRMVILELDEANGQAWEAWAWDTGDKAWIYGSTDVVASGNILGSSWPNVVDPAYTDRQYSLNIWEMTPHYEIAMRIGILGYNPRYPEDYKSSFLHTVAPDEEPPVGWVSYNVQRLYLRPQLTKPCKIEVNGAQQTYVFFKAFNTVITQEDSAGAAYLIHSDGSKSVLSSQDFMFQRSMLPRDVFLEVPGSQKQVPVTVVVINMWYDTTAVIIGPPDSLQLCQKDSVRIFID
;
A
#
# COMPACT_ATOMS: atom_id res chain seq x y z
N TRP A 1 -3.16 23.19 5.68
CA TRP A 1 -2.01 23.26 4.77
C TRP A 1 -2.41 22.62 3.44
N THR A 2 -1.76 22.99 2.35
CA THR A 2 -1.97 22.45 0.99
C THR A 2 -0.67 21.77 0.53
N LEU A 3 -0.75 20.55 0.03
CA LEU A 3 0.39 19.84 -0.54
C LEU A 3 0.21 19.67 -2.04
N GLY A 4 1.19 20.13 -2.80
CA GLY A 4 1.19 20.15 -4.25
C GLY A 4 0.51 21.39 -4.86
N GLY A 5 0.81 21.64 -6.13
CA GLY A 5 0.35 22.78 -6.93
C GLY A 5 0.94 24.13 -6.55
N GLY A 6 0.50 25.18 -7.25
CA GLY A 6 0.97 26.56 -7.04
C GLY A 6 0.60 27.16 -5.68
N ASP A 7 -0.35 26.58 -4.95
CA ASP A 7 -0.71 26.98 -3.58
C ASP A 7 -0.06 26.08 -2.51
N SER A 8 0.90 25.21 -2.85
CA SER A 8 1.51 24.30 -1.89
C SER A 8 2.24 25.03 -0.77
N ASP A 9 1.97 24.66 0.48
CA ASP A 9 2.68 25.14 1.68
C ASP A 9 3.97 24.35 1.97
N PHE A 10 4.37 23.43 1.09
CA PHE A 10 5.45 22.49 1.33
C PHE A 10 6.54 22.60 0.26
N ASP A 11 7.78 22.63 0.72
CA ASP A 11 8.93 22.32 -0.13
C ASP A 11 8.92 20.82 -0.44
N VAL A 12 9.11 20.47 -1.71
CA VAL A 12 9.05 19.09 -2.18
C VAL A 12 10.41 18.65 -2.71
N THR A 13 10.83 17.45 -2.34
CA THR A 13 11.97 16.77 -2.96
C THR A 13 11.52 15.48 -3.62
N ASP A 14 11.85 15.28 -4.90
CA ASP A 14 11.50 14.06 -5.62
C ASP A 14 12.44 12.87 -5.28
N ILE A 15 12.12 11.70 -5.85
CA ILE A 15 12.89 10.46 -5.59
C ILE A 15 14.35 10.54 -6.09
N TYR A 16 14.69 11.53 -6.92
CA TYR A 16 16.05 11.78 -7.41
C TYR A 16 16.78 12.88 -6.64
N GLY A 17 16.14 13.49 -5.64
CA GLY A 17 16.71 14.57 -4.85
C GLY A 17 16.56 15.96 -5.48
N ASN A 18 15.74 16.12 -6.54
CA ASN A 18 15.44 17.43 -7.09
C ASN A 18 14.51 18.17 -6.14
N PHE A 19 14.84 19.43 -5.86
CA PHE A 19 14.12 20.28 -4.91
C PHE A 19 13.19 21.25 -5.65
N PHE A 20 11.96 21.35 -5.16
CA PHE A 20 10.90 22.21 -5.68
C PHE A 20 10.34 23.03 -4.50
N PRO A 21 10.53 24.36 -4.47
CA PRO A 21 10.05 25.16 -3.35
C PRO A 21 8.52 25.18 -3.25
N ALA A 22 8.02 25.44 -2.05
CA ALA A 22 6.62 25.77 -1.79
C ALA A 22 6.14 26.90 -2.72
N HIS A 23 4.85 26.88 -3.06
CA HIS A 23 4.19 27.80 -3.99
C HIS A 23 4.83 27.88 -5.39
N MET A 24 5.61 26.87 -5.78
CA MET A 24 6.15 26.77 -7.14
C MET A 24 5.03 26.38 -8.11
N GLY A 25 4.66 27.31 -9.00
CA GLY A 25 3.63 27.11 -10.01
C GLY A 25 2.64 28.26 -10.03
N ASP A 26 1.42 27.97 -10.47
CA ASP A 26 0.31 28.91 -10.57
C ASP A 26 -0.98 28.13 -10.32
N SER A 27 -1.59 28.37 -9.16
CA SER A 27 -2.83 27.72 -8.75
C SER A 27 -4.01 28.04 -9.64
N THR A 28 -4.00 29.18 -10.35
CA THR A 28 -5.07 29.58 -11.27
C THR A 28 -5.02 28.81 -12.59
N ASN A 29 -3.85 28.29 -12.96
CA ASN A 29 -3.61 27.54 -14.19
C ASN A 29 -3.24 26.07 -13.92
N TRP A 30 -3.47 25.57 -12.70
CA TRP A 30 -3.18 24.20 -12.28
C TRP A 30 -1.72 23.79 -12.52
N ARG A 31 -0.79 24.73 -12.32
CA ARG A 31 0.65 24.52 -12.47
C ARG A 31 1.29 24.32 -11.10
N GLY A 32 2.22 23.39 -11.01
CA GLY A 32 2.98 23.12 -9.79
C GLY A 32 3.31 21.64 -9.60
N SER A 33 4.00 21.35 -8.52
CA SER A 33 4.39 20.00 -8.12
C SER A 33 3.16 19.17 -7.74
N TRP A 34 2.91 18.02 -8.38
CA TRP A 34 1.74 17.15 -8.13
C TRP A 34 0.40 17.90 -8.24
N CYS A 35 0.10 18.41 -9.44
CA CYS A 35 -1.23 18.89 -9.79
C CYS A 35 -2.10 17.75 -10.34
N HIS A 36 -3.38 17.72 -9.96
CA HIS A 36 -4.34 16.67 -10.35
C HIS A 36 -3.90 15.24 -9.99
N GLN A 37 -3.17 15.13 -8.88
CA GLN A 37 -2.92 13.90 -8.18
C GLN A 37 -4.23 13.32 -7.62
N HIS A 38 -4.29 12.00 -7.55
CA HIS A 38 -5.41 11.29 -6.96
C HIS A 38 -4.99 10.44 -5.77
N MET A 39 -5.97 10.06 -4.95
CA MET A 39 -5.79 9.10 -3.87
C MET A 39 -4.74 9.51 -2.82
N PHE A 40 -4.70 10.81 -2.45
CA PHE A 40 -3.89 11.26 -1.33
C PHE A 40 -4.39 10.65 -0.01
N LYS A 41 -3.64 9.71 0.55
CA LYS A 41 -4.10 8.87 1.65
C LYS A 41 -3.02 8.66 2.70
N LEU A 42 -3.40 8.86 3.95
CA LEU A 42 -2.54 8.57 5.09
C LEU A 42 -2.24 7.07 5.19
N LEU A 43 -0.96 6.72 5.10
CA LEU A 43 -0.45 5.38 5.39
C LEU A 43 -0.04 5.28 6.84
N SER A 44 0.70 6.26 7.35
CA SER A 44 1.18 6.37 8.74
C SER A 44 1.33 7.83 9.15
N PRO A 45 1.66 8.16 10.42
CA PRO A 45 1.75 9.54 10.88
C PRO A 45 2.58 10.50 10.02
N LYS A 46 3.57 9.99 9.26
CA LYS A 46 4.37 10.80 8.33
C LYS A 46 4.25 10.37 6.87
N TYR A 47 3.74 9.18 6.59
CA TYR A 47 3.74 8.63 5.25
C TYR A 47 2.36 8.70 4.61
N TYR A 48 2.32 9.15 3.36
CA TYR A 48 1.10 9.29 2.56
C TYR A 48 1.29 8.63 1.20
N SER A 49 0.30 7.90 0.69
CA SER A 49 0.30 7.49 -0.72
C SER A 49 -0.40 8.55 -1.57
N LEU A 50 0.04 8.65 -2.82
CA LEU A 50 -0.64 9.40 -3.87
C LEU A 50 -0.40 8.72 -5.21
N PHE A 51 -1.34 8.91 -6.13
CA PHE A 51 -1.15 8.59 -7.52
C PHE A 51 -0.91 9.89 -8.28
N ASP A 52 0.27 10.01 -8.88
CA ASP A 52 0.67 11.17 -9.66
C ASP A 52 0.28 10.94 -11.11
N ASN A 53 -0.78 11.60 -11.56
CA ASN A 53 -1.23 11.53 -12.94
C ASN A 53 -0.30 12.29 -13.90
N HIS A 54 0.61 13.12 -13.38
CA HIS A 54 1.54 13.96 -14.13
C HIS A 54 0.80 14.94 -15.06
N LEU A 55 -0.33 15.51 -14.62
CA LEU A 55 -1.10 16.41 -15.46
C LEU A 55 -0.55 17.83 -15.45
N GLY A 56 -0.52 18.45 -16.62
CA GLY A 56 -0.19 19.86 -16.82
C GLY A 56 1.04 20.06 -17.70
N PRO A 57 1.10 21.17 -18.47
CA PRO A 57 2.20 21.49 -19.37
C PRO A 57 3.51 21.86 -18.64
N GLU A 58 3.46 22.05 -17.31
CA GLU A 58 4.58 22.43 -16.46
C GLU A 58 4.71 21.50 -15.26
N HIS A 59 4.41 20.21 -15.45
CA HIS A 59 4.70 19.21 -14.43
C HIS A 59 6.22 19.11 -14.26
N PHE A 60 6.73 19.46 -13.08
CA PHE A 60 8.16 19.62 -12.87
C PHE A 60 8.87 18.30 -12.51
N PHE A 61 8.11 17.25 -12.19
CA PHE A 61 8.65 15.93 -11.83
C PHE A 61 8.81 15.05 -13.05
N LEU A 62 10.04 14.69 -13.41
CA LEU A 62 10.40 13.84 -14.56
C LEU A 62 9.84 14.33 -15.92
N ASN A 63 10.43 13.90 -17.03
CA ASN A 63 10.09 14.41 -18.37
C ASN A 63 9.55 13.33 -19.31
N ASP A 64 9.20 12.16 -18.76
CA ASP A 64 8.65 11.03 -19.52
C ASP A 64 7.13 11.15 -19.75
N GLY A 65 6.46 11.98 -18.96
CA GLY A 65 5.02 12.23 -19.06
C GLY A 65 4.17 11.15 -18.40
N ASN A 66 4.73 10.06 -17.90
CA ASN A 66 3.98 8.91 -17.40
C ASN A 66 3.37 9.18 -16.02
N SER A 67 2.31 8.45 -15.69
CA SER A 67 1.73 8.45 -14.35
C SER A 67 2.54 7.56 -13.39
N ARG A 68 2.57 7.92 -12.11
CA ARG A 68 3.42 7.28 -11.10
C ARG A 68 2.62 6.90 -9.85
N MET A 69 2.98 5.78 -9.25
CA MET A 69 2.59 5.47 -7.88
C MET A 69 3.63 6.06 -6.93
N VAL A 70 3.21 6.82 -5.92
CA VAL A 70 4.13 7.57 -5.05
C VAL A 70 3.77 7.38 -3.58
N ILE A 71 4.79 7.22 -2.75
CA ILE A 71 4.70 7.35 -1.29
C ILE A 71 5.53 8.56 -0.88
N LEU A 72 4.91 9.48 -0.16
CA LEU A 72 5.52 10.65 0.40
C LEU A 72 5.81 10.46 1.88
N GLU A 73 6.94 11.02 2.33
CA GLU A 73 7.19 11.37 3.72
C GLU A 73 6.92 12.86 3.90
N LEU A 74 6.15 13.23 4.93
CA LEU A 74 5.82 14.61 5.27
C LEU A 74 6.39 14.98 6.63
N ASP A 75 7.08 16.11 6.67
CA ASP A 75 7.39 16.88 7.87
C ASP A 75 6.49 18.12 7.91
N GLU A 76 5.32 17.95 8.53
CA GLU A 76 4.32 19.01 8.67
C GLU A 76 4.82 20.19 9.52
N ALA A 77 5.81 19.98 10.40
CA ALA A 77 6.31 21.04 11.27
C ALA A 77 7.23 22.01 10.52
N ASN A 78 8.00 21.49 9.57
CA ASN A 78 8.92 22.28 8.75
C ASN A 78 8.37 22.62 7.35
N GLY A 79 7.19 22.10 6.99
CA GLY A 79 6.63 22.30 5.66
C GLY A 79 7.47 21.63 4.59
N GLN A 80 7.90 20.39 4.83
CA GLN A 80 8.73 19.64 3.89
C GLN A 80 8.07 18.31 3.51
N ALA A 81 8.22 17.91 2.26
CA ALA A 81 7.76 16.62 1.74
C ALA A 81 8.82 15.99 0.83
N TRP A 82 8.95 14.66 0.90
CA TRP A 82 9.90 13.90 0.10
C TRP A 82 9.22 12.69 -0.52
N GLU A 83 9.51 12.38 -1.79
CA GLU A 83 9.18 11.06 -2.36
C GLU A 83 10.06 10.01 -1.70
N ALA A 84 9.49 9.24 -0.75
CA ALA A 84 10.17 8.12 -0.11
C ALA A 84 10.23 6.89 -1.03
N TRP A 85 9.27 6.79 -1.94
CA TRP A 85 9.19 5.75 -2.96
C TRP A 85 8.36 6.26 -4.15
N ALA A 86 8.79 5.96 -5.38
CA ALA A 86 8.02 6.28 -6.58
C ALA A 86 8.26 5.24 -7.67
N TRP A 87 7.21 4.81 -8.36
CA TRP A 87 7.30 3.88 -9.48
C TRP A 87 6.50 4.38 -10.69
N ASP A 88 7.18 4.45 -11.84
CA ASP A 88 6.58 4.80 -13.13
C ASP A 88 5.76 3.61 -13.66
N THR A 89 4.50 3.88 -14.01
CA THR A 89 3.57 2.88 -14.54
C THR A 89 3.78 2.57 -16.02
N GLY A 90 4.60 3.33 -16.74
CA GLY A 90 4.83 3.24 -18.20
C GLY A 90 3.69 3.80 -19.06
N ASP A 91 2.62 4.25 -18.41
CA ASP A 91 1.36 4.64 -19.02
C ASP A 91 0.92 6.02 -18.52
N LYS A 92 0.14 6.71 -19.35
CA LYS A 92 -0.50 7.98 -18.99
C LYS A 92 -1.96 7.77 -18.58
N ALA A 93 -2.24 7.80 -17.28
CA ALA A 93 -3.59 7.87 -16.74
C ALA A 93 -3.99 9.34 -16.55
N TRP A 94 -4.91 9.84 -17.38
CA TRP A 94 -5.23 11.27 -17.41
C TRP A 94 -6.10 11.76 -16.27
N ILE A 95 -7.00 10.93 -15.77
CA ILE A 95 -8.02 11.37 -14.82
C ILE A 95 -7.70 10.77 -13.47
N TYR A 96 -8.07 9.51 -13.22
CA TYR A 96 -7.90 8.89 -11.90
C TYR A 96 -6.81 7.82 -11.91
N GLY A 97 -6.32 7.47 -10.73
CA GLY A 97 -5.48 6.32 -10.47
C GLY A 97 -5.36 6.10 -8.97
N SER A 98 -4.66 5.03 -8.57
CA SER A 98 -4.56 4.70 -7.16
C SER A 98 -3.22 4.17 -6.74
N THR A 99 -2.88 4.41 -5.48
CA THR A 99 -1.70 3.90 -4.81
C THR A 99 -2.05 3.66 -3.35
N ASP A 100 -1.82 2.45 -2.87
CA ASP A 100 -2.11 2.02 -1.51
C ASP A 100 -1.06 0.98 -1.09
N VAL A 101 -0.90 0.78 0.22
CA VAL A 101 -0.03 -0.27 0.76
C VAL A 101 -0.89 -1.44 1.21
N VAL A 102 -0.48 -2.67 0.90
CA VAL A 102 -1.17 -3.89 1.31
C VAL A 102 -0.41 -4.62 2.42
N ALA A 103 -1.04 -5.61 3.06
CA ALA A 103 -0.48 -6.27 4.25
C ALA A 103 0.87 -6.98 4.01
N SER A 104 1.24 -7.27 2.77
CA SER A 104 2.59 -7.79 2.44
C SER A 104 3.69 -6.73 2.55
N GLY A 105 3.33 -5.45 2.68
CA GLY A 105 4.24 -4.31 2.52
C GLY A 105 4.44 -3.88 1.07
N ASN A 106 3.82 -4.57 0.11
CA ASN A 106 3.85 -4.17 -1.30
C ASN A 106 2.94 -2.95 -1.55
N ILE A 107 3.19 -2.28 -2.67
CA ILE A 107 2.43 -1.14 -3.15
C ILE A 107 1.45 -1.65 -4.21
N LEU A 108 0.16 -1.48 -3.96
CA LEU A 108 -0.92 -1.79 -4.90
C LEU A 108 -1.40 -0.51 -5.55
N GLY A 109 -1.63 -0.55 -6.86
CA GLY A 109 -2.25 0.57 -7.55
C GLY A 109 -2.84 0.18 -8.88
N SER A 110 -3.35 1.19 -9.57
CA SER A 110 -3.97 1.02 -10.87
C SER A 110 -3.61 2.17 -11.81
N SER A 111 -3.27 1.82 -13.04
CA SER A 111 -3.10 2.76 -14.15
C SER A 111 -3.92 2.29 -15.34
N TRP A 112 -4.19 3.20 -16.26
CA TRP A 112 -4.82 2.90 -17.54
C TRP A 112 -4.15 3.76 -18.59
N PRO A 113 -3.75 3.18 -19.73
CA PRO A 113 -3.04 3.93 -20.76
C PRO A 113 -3.98 4.91 -21.46
N ASN A 114 -3.39 5.98 -21.99
CA ASN A 114 -4.08 6.89 -22.90
C ASN A 114 -4.45 6.22 -24.23
N VAL A 115 -3.75 5.14 -24.59
CA VAL A 115 -3.99 4.36 -25.81
C VAL A 115 -3.87 2.88 -25.50
N VAL A 116 -4.90 2.10 -25.81
CA VAL A 116 -4.77 0.64 -25.81
C VAL A 116 -4.18 0.21 -27.14
N ASP A 117 -3.02 -0.45 -27.07
CA ASP A 117 -2.40 -1.06 -28.23
C ASP A 117 -2.05 -2.52 -27.90
N PRO A 118 -2.80 -3.49 -28.44
CA PRO A 118 -2.55 -4.91 -28.22
C PRO A 118 -1.18 -5.41 -28.67
N ALA A 119 -0.45 -4.65 -29.50
CA ALA A 119 0.89 -5.00 -29.95
C ALA A 119 1.98 -4.65 -28.92
N TYR A 120 1.68 -3.82 -27.93
CA TYR A 120 2.61 -3.43 -26.88
C TYR A 120 2.18 -4.07 -25.54
N THR A 121 3.10 -4.79 -24.89
CA THR A 121 2.79 -5.62 -23.72
C THR A 121 2.37 -4.80 -22.48
N ASP A 122 2.82 -3.57 -22.37
CA ASP A 122 2.45 -2.59 -21.34
C ASP A 122 1.06 -1.97 -21.61
N ARG A 123 0.73 -1.70 -22.87
CA ARG A 123 -0.52 -1.02 -23.30
C ARG A 123 -1.61 -1.93 -23.84
N GLN A 124 -1.47 -3.23 -23.64
CA GLN A 124 -2.43 -4.23 -24.14
C GLN A 124 -3.81 -4.16 -23.48
N TYR A 125 -3.91 -3.56 -22.28
CA TYR A 125 -5.12 -3.59 -21.45
C TYR A 125 -5.68 -2.19 -21.24
N SER A 126 -7.01 -2.09 -21.15
CA SER A 126 -7.70 -0.84 -20.82
C SER A 126 -7.41 -0.39 -19.40
N LEU A 127 -7.16 -1.34 -18.49
CA LEU A 127 -6.83 -1.09 -17.10
C LEU A 127 -5.77 -2.08 -16.65
N ASN A 128 -4.72 -1.58 -16.01
CA ASN A 128 -3.68 -2.36 -15.37
C ASN A 128 -3.79 -2.18 -13.84
N ILE A 129 -3.75 -3.29 -13.12
CA ILE A 129 -3.58 -3.33 -11.66
C ILE A 129 -2.19 -3.86 -11.38
N TRP A 130 -1.43 -3.12 -10.59
CA TRP A 130 -0.04 -3.40 -10.26
C TRP A 130 0.12 -3.67 -8.78
N GLU A 131 0.85 -4.71 -8.43
CA GLU A 131 1.43 -4.87 -7.11
C GLU A 131 2.95 -4.88 -7.24
N MET A 132 3.59 -3.87 -6.67
CA MET A 132 5.02 -3.65 -6.70
C MET A 132 5.63 -3.95 -5.35
N THR A 133 6.76 -4.64 -5.33
CA THR A 133 7.56 -4.75 -4.11
C THR A 133 8.20 -3.39 -3.79
N PRO A 134 8.57 -3.14 -2.53
CA PRO A 134 9.38 -1.96 -2.17
C PRO A 134 10.72 -1.88 -2.92
N HIS A 135 11.18 -2.98 -3.49
CA HIS A 135 12.41 -3.08 -4.28
C HIS A 135 12.18 -2.93 -5.79
N TYR A 136 11.04 -2.39 -6.20
CA TYR A 136 10.69 -2.09 -7.60
C TYR A 136 10.53 -3.34 -8.48
N GLU A 137 10.18 -4.49 -7.90
CA GLU A 137 9.86 -5.70 -8.65
C GLU A 137 8.34 -5.85 -8.79
N ILE A 138 7.87 -6.28 -9.96
CA ILE A 138 6.44 -6.58 -10.17
C ILE A 138 6.13 -7.89 -9.44
N ALA A 139 5.39 -7.81 -8.33
CA ALA A 139 4.88 -8.99 -7.62
C ALA A 139 3.62 -9.55 -8.30
N MET A 140 2.77 -8.68 -8.84
CA MET A 140 1.56 -9.07 -9.57
C MET A 140 1.18 -7.99 -10.59
N ARG A 141 0.68 -8.41 -11.75
CA ARG A 141 -0.02 -7.56 -12.70
C ARG A 141 -1.32 -8.23 -13.11
N ILE A 142 -2.43 -7.50 -13.02
CA ILE A 142 -3.72 -7.93 -13.57
C ILE A 142 -4.11 -6.94 -14.67
N GLY A 143 -4.18 -7.42 -15.90
CA GLY A 143 -4.69 -6.65 -17.04
C GLY A 143 -6.18 -6.91 -17.25
N ILE A 144 -6.97 -5.85 -17.37
CA ILE A 144 -8.39 -5.91 -17.71
C ILE A 144 -8.56 -5.37 -19.12
N LEU A 145 -8.95 -6.27 -20.02
CA LEU A 145 -9.31 -5.90 -21.38
C LEU A 145 -10.76 -5.43 -21.40
N GLY A 146 -11.00 -4.22 -21.89
CA GLY A 146 -12.34 -3.71 -22.12
C GLY A 146 -12.96 -4.21 -23.42
N TYR A 147 -13.78 -3.36 -24.05
CA TYR A 147 -14.41 -3.71 -25.32
C TYR A 147 -13.33 -4.01 -26.36
N ASN A 148 -13.22 -5.29 -26.69
CA ASN A 148 -12.39 -5.79 -27.77
C ASN A 148 -13.17 -5.58 -29.07
N PRO A 149 -12.68 -4.78 -30.03
CA PRO A 149 -13.31 -4.79 -31.34
C PRO A 149 -13.31 -6.20 -31.93
N ARG A 150 -14.46 -6.58 -32.50
CA ARG A 150 -14.65 -7.92 -33.05
C ARG A 150 -13.99 -8.08 -34.43
N TYR A 151 -13.51 -7.01 -35.05
CA TYR A 151 -13.07 -7.01 -36.45
C TYR A 151 -11.64 -6.49 -36.66
N PRO A 152 -10.86 -7.11 -37.58
CA PRO A 152 -9.50 -6.68 -37.96
C PRO A 152 -9.41 -5.23 -38.46
N GLU A 153 -10.49 -4.68 -39.01
CA GLU A 153 -10.55 -3.29 -39.47
C GLU A 153 -10.52 -2.28 -38.32
N ASP A 154 -10.99 -2.68 -37.14
CA ASP A 154 -11.05 -1.82 -35.96
C ASP A 154 -9.65 -1.62 -35.33
N TYR A 155 -8.70 -2.52 -35.59
CA TYR A 155 -7.28 -2.40 -35.19
C TYR A 155 -6.53 -1.32 -35.99
N LYS A 156 -7.12 -0.81 -37.08
CA LYS A 156 -6.58 0.34 -37.81
C LYS A 156 -6.83 1.67 -37.09
N SER A 157 -7.65 1.64 -36.03
CA SER A 157 -7.85 2.71 -35.08
C SER A 157 -7.25 2.26 -33.76
N SER A 158 -6.10 2.82 -33.37
CA SER A 158 -5.69 2.80 -31.96
C SER A 158 -6.90 3.22 -31.13
N PHE A 159 -7.35 2.39 -30.17
CA PHE A 159 -8.37 2.82 -29.21
C PHE A 159 -7.69 3.77 -28.26
N LEU A 160 -7.57 5.01 -28.73
CA LEU A 160 -7.31 6.13 -27.86
C LEU A 160 -8.38 6.05 -26.78
N HIS A 161 -7.97 5.85 -25.53
CA HIS A 161 -8.68 6.47 -24.43
C HIS A 161 -8.53 7.98 -24.69
N THR A 162 -9.34 8.48 -25.62
CA THR A 162 -9.45 9.89 -25.96
C THR A 162 -10.10 10.52 -24.75
N VAL A 163 -9.30 10.75 -23.72
CA VAL A 163 -9.57 11.89 -22.86
C VAL A 163 -9.25 13.06 -23.76
N ALA A 164 -10.29 13.59 -24.39
CA ALA A 164 -10.25 14.97 -24.79
C ALA A 164 -9.86 15.78 -23.51
N PRO A 165 -8.96 16.77 -23.59
CA PRO A 165 -8.47 17.52 -22.43
C PRO A 165 -9.57 18.18 -21.56
N ASP A 166 -10.84 18.04 -21.93
CA ASP A 166 -12.06 18.71 -21.51
C ASP A 166 -13.15 17.77 -20.96
N GLU A 167 -12.82 16.98 -19.93
CA GLU A 167 -13.79 16.38 -18.98
C GLU A 167 -14.66 15.20 -19.46
N GLU A 168 -14.43 14.60 -20.63
CA GLU A 168 -15.17 13.39 -21.03
C GLU A 168 -14.69 12.12 -20.27
N PRO A 169 -15.62 11.22 -19.85
CA PRO A 169 -15.27 9.98 -19.17
C PRO A 169 -14.44 9.08 -20.10
N PRO A 170 -13.43 8.38 -19.57
CA PRO A 170 -12.55 7.57 -20.40
C PRO A 170 -13.31 6.37 -20.99
N VAL A 171 -13.10 6.10 -22.28
CA VAL A 171 -13.74 5.00 -23.01
C VAL A 171 -13.11 3.67 -22.60
N GLY A 172 -13.88 2.68 -22.16
CA GLY A 172 -13.35 1.36 -21.76
C GLY A 172 -13.38 1.16 -20.24
N TRP A 173 -12.56 0.23 -19.73
CA TRP A 173 -12.43 0.06 -18.29
C TRP A 173 -11.39 1.01 -17.74
N VAL A 174 -11.79 1.77 -16.72
CA VAL A 174 -10.88 2.54 -15.87
C VAL A 174 -11.20 2.24 -14.41
N SER A 175 -10.27 2.53 -13.51
CA SER A 175 -10.50 2.42 -12.08
C SER A 175 -10.11 3.71 -11.38
N TYR A 176 -11.01 4.19 -10.52
CA TYR A 176 -10.70 5.26 -9.58
C TYR A 176 -9.77 4.76 -8.47
N ASN A 177 -9.99 3.53 -7.99
CA ASN A 177 -9.28 2.97 -6.85
C ASN A 177 -9.28 1.44 -6.90
N VAL A 178 -8.17 0.83 -6.51
CA VAL A 178 -8.05 -0.62 -6.29
C VAL A 178 -7.59 -0.88 -4.87
N GLN A 179 -8.31 -1.75 -4.17
CA GLN A 179 -8.02 -2.12 -2.79
C GLN A 179 -8.02 -3.63 -2.62
N ARG A 180 -7.17 -4.11 -1.70
CA ARG A 180 -7.19 -5.50 -1.25
C ARG A 180 -7.96 -5.59 0.05
N LEU A 181 -9.03 -6.37 0.03
CA LEU A 181 -9.83 -6.70 1.22
C LEU A 181 -9.48 -8.10 1.67
N TYR A 182 -9.37 -8.30 2.97
CA TYR A 182 -9.11 -9.62 3.56
C TYR A 182 -10.34 -10.09 4.32
N LEU A 183 -10.68 -11.36 4.17
CA LEU A 183 -11.82 -11.95 4.88
C LEU A 183 -11.54 -12.21 6.37
N ARG A 184 -10.28 -12.06 6.79
CA ARG A 184 -9.82 -12.27 8.16
C ARG A 184 -8.52 -11.50 8.41
N PRO A 185 -8.17 -11.17 9.66
CA PRO A 185 -6.92 -10.49 9.97
C PRO A 185 -5.72 -11.21 9.37
N GLN A 186 -4.74 -10.49 8.82
CA GLN A 186 -3.51 -11.11 8.33
C GLN A 186 -2.43 -11.07 9.41
N LEU A 187 -1.53 -12.04 9.41
CA LEU A 187 -0.40 -12.08 10.34
C LEU A 187 0.87 -12.37 9.57
N THR A 188 1.98 -11.74 9.97
CA THR A 188 3.30 -12.23 9.57
C THR A 188 3.57 -13.59 10.19
N LYS A 189 4.52 -14.33 9.61
CA LYS A 189 5.00 -15.58 10.20
C LYS A 189 5.47 -15.32 11.65
N PRO A 190 4.89 -15.99 12.66
CA PRO A 190 5.31 -15.79 14.04
C PRO A 190 6.76 -16.25 14.27
N CYS A 191 7.47 -15.53 15.14
CA CYS A 191 8.83 -15.81 15.57
C CYS A 191 8.93 -15.64 17.10
N LYS A 192 10.04 -16.09 17.70
CA LYS A 192 10.25 -15.93 19.14
C LYS A 192 11.16 -14.76 19.48
N ILE A 193 10.86 -14.11 20.60
CA ILE A 193 11.73 -13.12 21.26
C ILE A 193 12.07 -13.66 22.64
N GLU A 194 13.35 -13.61 23.00
CA GLU A 194 13.85 -14.03 24.31
C GLU A 194 14.39 -12.82 25.06
N VAL A 195 13.90 -12.59 26.28
CA VAL A 195 14.30 -11.48 27.14
C VAL A 195 15.03 -12.04 28.37
N ASN A 196 16.07 -11.35 28.83
CA ASN A 196 16.88 -11.72 30.01
C ASN A 196 17.47 -13.14 29.94
N GLY A 197 18.05 -13.52 28.80
CA GLY A 197 18.69 -14.84 28.65
C GLY A 197 17.69 -16.00 28.68
N ALA A 198 16.56 -15.84 27.98
CA ALA A 198 15.48 -16.81 27.83
C ALA A 198 14.63 -17.11 29.08
N GLN A 199 14.76 -16.29 30.14
CA GLN A 199 13.83 -16.37 31.28
C GLN A 199 12.39 -16.07 30.85
N GLN A 200 12.23 -15.10 29.94
CA GLN A 200 10.95 -14.77 29.33
C GLN A 200 11.02 -15.01 27.83
N THR A 201 10.00 -15.68 27.30
CA THR A 201 9.86 -15.96 25.87
C THR A 201 8.54 -15.41 25.40
N TYR A 202 8.55 -14.70 24.29
CA TYR A 202 7.37 -14.16 23.64
C TYR A 202 7.24 -14.75 22.25
N VAL A 203 6.02 -15.04 21.83
CA VAL A 203 5.68 -15.18 20.42
C VAL A 203 5.38 -13.79 19.89
N PHE A 204 6.12 -13.38 18.87
CA PHE A 204 5.97 -12.10 18.19
C PHE A 204 5.45 -12.30 16.78
N PHE A 205 4.55 -11.41 16.37
CA PHE A 205 4.10 -11.27 14.99
C PHE A 205 3.52 -9.87 14.77
N LYS A 206 3.40 -9.49 13.50
CA LYS A 206 2.64 -8.32 13.06
C LYS A 206 1.25 -8.74 12.63
N ALA A 207 0.23 -8.04 13.10
CA ALA A 207 -1.17 -8.24 12.73
C ALA A 207 -1.69 -7.10 11.85
N PHE A 208 -2.46 -7.42 10.82
CA PHE A 208 -3.13 -6.46 9.93
C PHE A 208 -4.63 -6.70 9.96
N ASN A 209 -5.40 -5.61 9.84
CA ASN A 209 -6.84 -5.71 9.83
C ASN A 209 -7.37 -6.29 8.51
N THR A 210 -8.68 -6.54 8.46
CA THR A 210 -9.38 -7.02 7.26
C THR A 210 -9.58 -5.93 6.21
N VAL A 211 -9.81 -4.71 6.68
CA VAL A 211 -10.15 -3.54 5.87
C VAL A 211 -9.56 -2.27 6.48
N ILE A 212 -9.50 -1.23 5.66
CA ILE A 212 -9.10 0.12 6.03
C ILE A 212 -10.31 0.81 6.66
N THR A 213 -10.13 1.45 7.80
CA THR A 213 -11.19 2.09 8.59
C THR A 213 -10.94 3.59 8.69
N GLN A 214 -11.94 4.35 9.16
CA GLN A 214 -11.76 5.79 9.42
C GLN A 214 -11.03 6.04 10.75
N GLU A 215 -11.23 5.14 11.71
CA GLU A 215 -10.67 5.19 13.06
C GLU A 215 -9.94 3.89 13.35
N ASP A 216 -9.07 3.92 14.36
CA ASP A 216 -8.45 2.70 14.88
C ASP A 216 -9.54 1.75 15.41
N SER A 217 -9.39 0.46 15.15
CA SER A 217 -10.38 -0.55 15.54
C SER A 217 -9.79 -1.55 16.53
N ALA A 218 -10.59 -1.98 17.51
CA ALA A 218 -10.15 -2.95 18.50
C ALA A 218 -9.78 -4.30 17.87
N GLY A 219 -8.75 -4.92 18.41
CA GLY A 219 -8.30 -6.27 18.11
C GLY A 219 -7.84 -6.98 19.37
N ALA A 220 -7.84 -8.31 19.32
CA ALA A 220 -7.30 -9.13 20.39
C ALA A 220 -6.50 -10.29 19.81
N ALA A 221 -5.48 -10.70 20.54
CA ALA A 221 -4.64 -11.83 20.22
C ALA A 221 -4.59 -12.79 21.40
N TYR A 222 -4.58 -14.09 21.11
CA TYR A 222 -4.54 -15.16 22.08
C TYR A 222 -3.49 -16.18 21.69
N LEU A 223 -2.76 -16.65 22.69
CA LEU A 223 -1.98 -17.87 22.62
C LEU A 223 -2.80 -18.95 23.29
N ILE A 224 -3.13 -20.03 22.59
CA ILE A 224 -3.95 -21.12 23.13
C ILE A 224 -3.25 -22.47 22.93
N HIS A 225 -3.61 -23.45 23.75
CA HIS A 225 -3.21 -24.83 23.51
C HIS A 225 -3.76 -25.35 22.17
N SER A 226 -2.91 -26.05 21.40
CA SER A 226 -3.35 -26.73 20.17
C SER A 226 -4.04 -28.08 20.42
N ASP A 227 -4.01 -28.60 21.65
CA ASP A 227 -4.48 -29.95 22.04
C ASP A 227 -6.02 -30.12 22.14
N GLY A 228 -6.79 -29.25 21.46
CA GLY A 228 -8.24 -29.30 21.45
C GLY A 228 -8.92 -28.75 22.71
N SER A 229 -8.19 -28.58 23.83
CA SER A 229 -8.71 -27.91 25.04
C SER A 229 -9.00 -26.43 24.79
N LYS A 230 -8.25 -25.80 23.87
CA LYS A 230 -8.32 -24.37 23.51
C LYS A 230 -8.23 -23.43 24.73
N SER A 231 -7.59 -23.86 25.81
CA SER A 231 -7.35 -23.00 26.96
C SER A 231 -6.40 -21.86 26.60
N VAL A 232 -6.71 -20.66 27.08
CA VAL A 232 -5.90 -19.45 26.85
C VAL A 232 -4.69 -19.48 27.76
N LEU A 233 -3.51 -19.39 27.14
CA LEU A 233 -2.20 -19.31 27.79
C LEU A 233 -1.77 -17.87 28.05
N SER A 234 -2.02 -17.01 27.07
CA SER A 234 -1.72 -15.57 27.11
C SER A 234 -2.69 -14.85 26.20
N SER A 235 -2.94 -13.58 26.48
CA SER A 235 -3.72 -12.70 25.62
C SER A 235 -3.15 -11.29 25.60
N GLN A 236 -3.43 -10.57 24.52
CA GLN A 236 -3.12 -9.16 24.39
C GLN A 236 -4.23 -8.46 23.61
N ASP A 237 -4.78 -7.40 24.19
CA ASP A 237 -5.63 -6.46 23.46
C ASP A 237 -4.77 -5.40 22.77
N PHE A 238 -5.18 -4.98 21.58
CA PHE A 238 -4.49 -3.96 20.80
C PHE A 238 -5.46 -3.21 19.88
N MET A 239 -4.99 -2.15 19.24
CA MET A 239 -5.76 -1.36 18.28
C MET A 239 -5.18 -1.53 16.89
N PHE A 240 -5.90 -2.15 15.96
CA PHE A 240 -5.56 -2.08 14.54
C PHE A 240 -5.60 -0.61 14.08
N GLN A 241 -4.66 -0.23 13.22
CA GLN A 241 -4.66 1.12 12.66
C GLN A 241 -5.77 1.30 11.65
N ARG A 242 -6.20 2.55 11.49
CA ARG A 242 -7.08 2.97 10.40
C ARG A 242 -6.56 2.67 8.99
N SER A 243 -5.24 2.50 8.82
CA SER A 243 -4.57 2.12 7.58
C SER A 243 -4.15 0.64 7.58
N MET A 244 -3.60 0.14 6.46
CA MET A 244 -3.04 -1.22 6.37
C MET A 244 -1.69 -1.38 7.09
N LEU A 245 -1.44 -0.57 8.11
CA LEU A 245 -0.25 -0.71 8.93
C LEU A 245 -0.35 -1.92 9.84
N PRO A 246 0.77 -2.67 10.00
CA PRO A 246 0.82 -3.73 10.97
C PRO A 246 0.74 -3.19 12.40
N ARG A 247 0.28 -4.05 13.31
CA ARG A 247 0.50 -3.92 14.74
C ARG A 247 1.38 -5.02 15.27
N ASP A 248 2.39 -4.61 16.03
CA ASP A 248 3.26 -5.50 16.77
C ASP A 248 2.50 -6.13 17.94
N VAL A 249 2.50 -7.45 18.00
CA VAL A 249 1.83 -8.25 19.04
C VAL A 249 2.85 -9.17 19.69
N PHE A 250 2.82 -9.23 21.02
CA PHE A 250 3.71 -9.99 21.86
C PHE A 250 2.88 -10.84 22.83
N LEU A 251 2.89 -12.15 22.63
CA LEU A 251 2.19 -13.09 23.52
C LEU A 251 3.22 -13.80 24.38
N GLU A 252 3.12 -13.65 25.69
CA GLU A 252 4.01 -14.33 26.63
C GLU A 252 3.79 -15.84 26.55
N VAL A 253 4.89 -16.59 26.54
CA VAL A 253 4.88 -18.04 26.57
C VAL A 253 5.17 -18.50 28.00
N PRO A 254 4.19 -19.08 28.71
CA PRO A 254 4.45 -19.65 30.02
C PRO A 254 5.56 -20.71 29.93
N GLY A 255 6.48 -20.73 30.90
CA GLY A 255 7.66 -21.61 30.85
C GLY A 255 7.32 -23.10 30.66
N SER A 256 6.19 -23.56 31.20
CA SER A 256 5.69 -24.94 31.04
C SER A 256 5.19 -25.27 29.64
N GLN A 257 4.99 -24.28 28.78
CA GLN A 257 4.37 -24.42 27.45
C GLN A 257 5.34 -24.26 26.30
N LYS A 258 6.62 -23.98 26.57
CA LYS A 258 7.63 -23.70 25.54
C LYS A 258 7.89 -24.87 24.56
N GLN A 259 7.63 -26.10 25.00
CA GLN A 259 7.87 -27.33 24.24
C GLN A 259 6.57 -27.97 23.70
N VAL A 260 5.41 -27.37 23.99
CA VAL A 260 4.10 -27.89 23.59
C VAL A 260 3.60 -27.10 22.38
N PRO A 261 3.02 -27.75 21.35
CA PRO A 261 2.39 -27.03 20.26
C PRO A 261 1.30 -26.06 20.72
N VAL A 262 1.40 -24.81 20.27
CA VAL A 262 0.43 -23.75 20.55
C VAL A 262 -0.12 -23.15 19.26
N THR A 263 -1.28 -22.52 19.38
CA THR A 263 -1.98 -21.81 18.31
C THR A 263 -2.05 -20.34 18.65
N VAL A 264 -1.67 -19.48 17.71
CA VAL A 264 -1.94 -18.04 17.75
C VAL A 264 -3.31 -17.80 17.15
N VAL A 265 -4.15 -17.04 17.83
CA VAL A 265 -5.46 -16.60 17.35
C VAL A 265 -5.52 -15.08 17.38
N VAL A 266 -5.90 -14.45 16.27
CA VAL A 266 -6.13 -13.01 16.18
C VAL A 266 -7.56 -12.76 15.74
N ILE A 267 -8.23 -11.83 16.42
CA ILE A 267 -9.61 -11.44 16.18
C ILE A 267 -9.72 -9.92 16.05
N ASN A 268 -10.57 -9.45 15.13
CA ASN A 268 -10.91 -8.04 14.98
C ASN A 268 -12.26 -7.71 15.64
N MET A 269 -12.68 -6.44 15.61
CA MET A 269 -13.93 -5.98 16.20
C MET A 269 -15.21 -6.58 15.57
N TRP A 270 -15.11 -7.19 14.38
CA TRP A 270 -16.21 -7.87 13.70
C TRP A 270 -16.20 -9.39 13.93
N TYR A 271 -15.33 -9.87 14.81
CA TYR A 271 -15.15 -11.28 15.14
C TYR A 271 -14.57 -12.15 14.02
N ASP A 272 -14.03 -11.55 12.96
CA ASP A 272 -13.26 -12.30 11.97
C ASP A 272 -11.98 -12.81 12.61
N THR A 273 -11.68 -14.08 12.38
CA THR A 273 -10.64 -14.79 13.12
C THR A 273 -9.61 -15.41 12.19
N THR A 274 -8.34 -15.25 12.56
CA THR A 274 -7.24 -16.01 11.98
C THR A 274 -6.57 -16.83 13.07
N ALA A 275 -6.40 -18.13 12.81
CA ALA A 275 -5.73 -19.07 13.70
C ALA A 275 -4.56 -19.73 12.97
N VAL A 276 -3.39 -19.75 13.61
CA VAL A 276 -2.16 -20.34 13.07
C VAL A 276 -1.55 -21.25 14.12
N ILE A 277 -1.42 -22.54 13.80
CA ILE A 277 -0.67 -23.49 14.64
C ILE A 277 0.82 -23.21 14.40
N ILE A 278 1.54 -22.85 15.45
CA ILE A 278 2.95 -22.43 15.36
C ILE A 278 3.93 -23.49 15.87
N GLY A 279 3.43 -24.64 16.34
CA GLY A 279 4.25 -25.69 16.94
C GLY A 279 4.79 -25.28 18.32
N PRO A 280 5.78 -26.00 18.86
CA PRO A 280 6.45 -25.64 20.10
C PRO A 280 7.13 -24.26 20.00
N PRO A 281 6.85 -23.31 20.90
CA PRO A 281 7.47 -21.98 20.86
C PRO A 281 9.00 -21.99 20.81
N ASP A 282 9.68 -22.94 21.49
CA ASP A 282 11.14 -23.02 21.47
C ASP A 282 11.72 -23.37 20.09
N SER A 283 10.89 -23.99 19.22
CA SER A 283 11.27 -24.34 17.84
C SER A 283 11.12 -23.17 16.86
N LEU A 284 10.50 -22.06 17.26
CA LEU A 284 10.38 -20.88 16.42
C LEU A 284 11.75 -20.24 16.19
N GLN A 285 11.93 -19.69 15.00
CA GLN A 285 13.10 -18.86 14.70
C GLN A 285 13.08 -17.62 15.59
N LEU A 286 14.27 -17.18 16.04
CA LEU A 286 14.41 -15.87 16.68
C LEU A 286 14.02 -14.77 15.69
N CYS A 287 13.26 -13.78 16.15
CA CYS A 287 12.90 -12.65 15.31
C CYS A 287 14.16 -11.91 14.87
N GLN A 288 14.36 -11.77 13.56
CA GLN A 288 15.45 -10.95 13.04
C GLN A 288 15.10 -9.48 13.23
N LYS A 289 16.05 -8.69 13.75
CA LYS A 289 15.87 -7.28 14.06
C LYS A 289 15.52 -6.43 12.82
N ASP A 290 15.87 -6.91 11.63
CA ASP A 290 15.68 -6.20 10.36
C ASP A 290 14.54 -6.76 9.48
N SER A 291 13.95 -7.93 9.80
CA SER A 291 12.82 -8.48 9.04
C SER A 291 11.47 -7.83 9.37
N VAL A 292 11.50 -6.72 10.12
CA VAL A 292 10.35 -6.04 10.74
C VAL A 292 10.27 -4.59 10.26
N ARG A 293 11.10 -4.16 9.29
CA ARG A 293 10.95 -2.86 8.62
C ARG A 293 10.02 -3.00 7.42
N ILE A 294 8.72 -2.89 7.66
CA ILE A 294 7.85 -2.38 6.59
C ILE A 294 8.13 -0.88 6.59
N PHE A 295 8.58 -0.35 5.46
CA PHE A 295 9.19 0.98 5.19
C PHE A 295 8.39 2.19 5.68
N ILE A 296 8.14 2.25 6.97
CA ILE A 296 7.36 3.24 7.66
C ILE A 296 7.98 3.32 9.06
N ASP A 297 9.15 3.97 9.13
CA ASP A 297 9.83 4.30 10.39
C ASP A 297 9.13 5.48 11.11
#